data_AF-A0A9D3M8L0-F1
#
_entry.id   AF-A0A9D3M8L0-F1
#
_cell.length_a   1.000
_cell.length_b   1.000
_cell.length_c   1.000
_cell.angle_alpha   90.00
_cell.angle_beta   90.00
_cell.angle_gamma   90.00
#
_symmetry.space_group_name_H-M   'P 1'
#
loop_
_entity.id
_entity.type
_entity.pdbx_description
1 polymer ?
#
loop_
_entity_poly.entity_id
_entity_poly.type
_entity_poly.pdbx_seq_one_letter_code
_entity_poly.pdbx_strand_id
1 'polypeptide(L)'
;MKKEIAAVVFFMKRLVRKAEKLETEKVDHFVERLTVALQEKYRGHWYPENPSKGQAFRCIRVNGFLKEDPELLRACRESGVQYRDLGLPQELTLWVDPGEVCCR
;
A
#
# COMPACT_ATOMS: atom_id res chain seq x y z
N MET A 1 5.87 -6.56 -11.35
CA MET A 1 5.29 -6.70 -9.99
C MET A 1 6.26 -6.37 -8.87
N LYS A 2 7.41 -7.05 -8.73
CA LYS A 2 8.32 -6.85 -7.58
C LYS A 2 8.84 -5.40 -7.47
N LYS A 3 9.21 -4.79 -8.60
CA LYS A 3 9.74 -3.41 -8.64
C LYS A 3 8.67 -2.39 -8.25
N GLU A 4 7.45 -2.62 -8.71
CA GLU A 4 6.29 -1.76 -8.49
C GLU A 4 5.82 -1.84 -7.03
N ILE A 5 5.77 -3.05 -6.46
CA ILE A 5 5.52 -3.22 -5.02
C ILE A 5 6.63 -2.54 -4.21
N ALA A 6 7.90 -2.69 -4.57
CA ALA A 6 8.99 -2.02 -3.88
C ALA A 6 8.86 -0.48 -3.93
N ALA A 7 8.44 0.09 -5.06
CA ALA A 7 8.18 1.53 -5.19
C ALA A 7 7.04 2.00 -4.28
N VAL A 8 5.92 1.26 -4.24
CA VAL A 8 4.80 1.53 -3.33
C VAL A 8 5.22 1.46 -1.87
N VAL A 9 5.94 0.40 -1.50
CA VAL A 9 6.42 0.14 -0.13
C VAL A 9 7.38 1.24 0.32
N PHE A 10 8.28 1.68 -0.57
CA PHE A 10 9.18 2.80 -0.32
C PHE A 10 8.42 4.12 -0.14
N PHE A 11 7.43 4.41 -0.99
CA PHE A 11 6.57 5.57 -0.86
C PHE A 11 5.82 5.57 0.48
N MET A 12 5.17 4.44 0.82
CA MET A 12 4.43 4.28 2.06
C MET A 12 5.33 4.41 3.30
N LYS A 13 6.54 3.83 3.27
CA LYS A 13 7.54 4.01 4.33
C LYS A 13 7.83 5.49 4.57
N ARG A 14 8.08 6.26 3.51
CA ARG A 14 8.37 7.70 3.62
C ARG A 14 7.16 8.49 4.12
N LEU A 15 5.96 8.18 3.62
CA LEU A 15 4.72 8.83 4.02
C LEU A 15 4.43 8.63 5.52
N VAL A 16 4.52 7.38 5.99
CA VAL A 16 4.24 7.04 7.39
C VAL A 16 5.31 7.63 8.32
N ARG A 17 6.60 7.60 7.94
CA ARG A 17 7.65 8.24 8.76
C ARG A 17 7.45 9.74 8.92
N LYS A 18 6.94 10.42 7.88
CA LYS A 18 6.65 11.86 7.93
C LYS A 18 5.52 12.21 8.90
N ALA A 19 4.65 11.25 9.25
CA ALA A 19 3.61 11.47 10.25
C ALA A 19 4.16 11.54 11.68
N GLU A 20 5.38 11.04 11.93
CA GLU A 20 6.08 11.07 13.22
C GLU A 20 5.28 10.45 14.40
N LYS A 21 4.34 9.54 14.09
CA LYS A 21 3.50 8.85 15.08
C LYS A 21 4.00 7.46 15.48
N LEU A 22 4.94 6.89 14.72
CA LEU A 22 5.40 5.51 14.87
C LEU A 22 6.92 5.45 14.93
N GLU A 23 7.42 4.53 15.76
CA GLU A 23 8.84 4.20 15.83
C GLU A 23 9.33 3.56 14.53
N THR A 24 10.62 3.73 14.20
CA THR A 24 11.18 3.24 12.93
C THR A 24 11.01 1.73 12.78
N GLU A 25 11.19 0.94 13.86
CA GLU A 25 11.01 -0.52 13.83
C GLU A 25 9.57 -0.93 13.50
N LYS A 26 8.59 -0.21 14.07
CA LYS A 26 7.16 -0.44 13.78
C LYS A 26 6.81 -0.11 12.33
N VAL A 27 7.37 0.97 11.78
CA VAL A 27 7.20 1.30 10.37
C VAL A 27 7.83 0.23 9.48
N ASP A 28 9.04 -0.22 9.81
CA ASP A 28 9.76 -1.24 9.04
C ASP A 28 8.99 -2.57 9.00
N HIS A 29 8.45 -2.98 10.15
CA HIS A 29 7.63 -4.18 10.20
C HIS A 29 6.29 -4.02 9.46
N PHE A 30 5.63 -2.85 9.55
CA PHE A 30 4.43 -2.55 8.78
C PHE A 30 4.66 -2.68 7.26
N VAL A 31 5.75 -2.11 6.74
CA VAL A 31 6.02 -2.13 5.29
C VAL A 31 6.45 -3.51 4.79
N GLU A 32 7.08 -4.32 5.65
CA GLU A 32 7.31 -5.74 5.39
C GLU A 32 5.97 -6.49 5.25
N ARG A 33 5.04 -6.29 6.18
CA ARG A 33 3.72 -6.93 6.12
C ARG A 33 2.89 -6.46 4.93
N LEU A 34 2.96 -5.18 4.58
CA LEU A 34 2.34 -4.64 3.38
C LEU A 34 2.90 -5.27 2.11
N THR A 35 4.22 -5.49 2.04
CA THR A 35 4.85 -6.15 0.89
C THR A 35 4.24 -7.54 0.66
N VAL A 36 4.08 -8.34 1.71
CA VAL A 36 3.49 -9.68 1.61
C VAL A 36 2.02 -9.61 1.21
N ALA A 37 1.24 -8.74 1.84
CA ALA A 37 -0.18 -8.55 1.53
C ALA A 37 -0.41 -8.20 0.05
N LEU A 38 0.36 -7.26 -0.50
CA LEU A 38 0.27 -6.88 -1.92
C LEU A 38 0.72 -7.99 -2.87
N GLN A 39 1.79 -8.74 -2.53
CA GLN A 39 2.24 -9.88 -3.33
C GLN A 39 1.17 -10.96 -3.43
N GLU A 40 0.49 -11.26 -2.32
CA GLU A 40 -0.60 -12.23 -2.28
C GLU A 40 -1.83 -11.72 -3.04
N LYS A 41 -2.25 -10.47 -2.78
CA LYS A 41 -3.39 -9.85 -3.46
C LYS A 41 -3.20 -9.89 -4.98
N TYR A 42 -2.04 -9.47 -5.48
CA TYR A 42 -1.83 -9.31 -6.92
C TYR A 42 -1.57 -10.64 -7.65
N ARG A 43 -1.41 -11.75 -6.93
CA ARG A 43 -1.23 -13.07 -7.53
C ARG A 43 -2.45 -13.42 -8.40
N GLY A 44 -2.19 -13.81 -9.65
CA GLY A 44 -3.23 -14.10 -10.65
C GLY A 44 -3.91 -12.87 -11.26
N HIS A 45 -3.58 -11.66 -10.78
CA HIS A 45 -4.16 -10.38 -11.21
C HIS A 45 -3.08 -9.41 -11.70
N TRP A 46 -2.01 -9.92 -12.32
CA TRP A 46 -0.92 -9.12 -12.88
C TRP A 46 -0.73 -9.47 -14.36
N TYR A 47 -1.00 -8.52 -15.26
CA TYR A 47 -1.05 -8.76 -16.72
C TYR A 47 -0.11 -7.78 -17.46
N PRO A 48 1.18 -8.11 -17.65
CA PRO A 48 2.14 -7.21 -18.31
C PRO A 48 1.74 -6.75 -19.70
N GLU A 49 1.04 -7.60 -20.46
CA GLU A 49 0.62 -7.33 -21.84
C GLU A 49 -0.61 -6.42 -21.91
N ASN A 50 -1.37 -6.31 -20.81
CA ASN A 50 -2.49 -5.38 -20.67
C ASN A 50 -2.53 -4.83 -19.23
N PRO A 51 -1.68 -3.84 -18.91
CA PRO A 51 -1.54 -3.32 -17.55
C PRO A 51 -2.86 -2.83 -16.94
N SER A 52 -3.75 -2.27 -17.77
CA SER A 52 -5.06 -1.76 -17.34
C SER A 52 -6.00 -2.85 -16.80
N LYS A 53 -5.80 -4.11 -17.21
CA LYS A 53 -6.61 -5.24 -16.74
C LYS A 53 -6.35 -5.46 -15.26
N GLY A 54 -7.41 -5.43 -14.45
CA GLY A 54 -7.33 -5.62 -13.01
C GLY A 54 -6.73 -4.45 -12.22
N GLN A 55 -6.50 -3.27 -12.82
CA GLN A 55 -5.94 -2.11 -12.12
C GLN A 55 -6.79 -1.68 -10.91
N ALA A 56 -8.12 -1.71 -11.03
CA ALA A 56 -9.03 -1.34 -9.94
C ALA A 56 -8.94 -2.32 -8.76
N PHE A 57 -8.72 -3.60 -9.05
CA PHE A 57 -8.47 -4.61 -8.02
C PHE A 57 -7.14 -4.36 -7.32
N ARG A 58 -6.08 -3.98 -8.05
CA ARG A 58 -4.76 -3.69 -7.49
C ARG A 58 -4.65 -2.32 -6.81
N CYS A 59 -5.58 -1.42 -7.05
CA CYS A 59 -5.58 -0.09 -6.45
C CYS A 59 -5.56 -0.16 -4.91
N ILE A 60 -4.77 0.73 -4.30
CA ILE A 60 -4.78 1.01 -2.86
C ILE A 60 -5.44 2.37 -2.70
N ARG A 61 -6.54 2.44 -1.95
CA ARG A 61 -7.36 3.65 -1.91
C ARG A 61 -7.87 4.00 -0.51
N VAL A 62 -7.69 5.27 -0.15
CA VAL A 62 -8.31 5.92 1.01
C VAL A 62 -9.09 7.13 0.51
N ASN A 63 -10.35 7.26 0.92
CA ASN A 63 -11.19 8.44 0.64
C ASN A 63 -12.31 8.56 1.70
N GLY A 64 -13.23 9.52 1.52
CA GLY A 64 -14.34 9.75 2.46
C GLY A 64 -15.28 8.55 2.66
N PHE A 65 -15.40 7.64 1.69
CA PHE A 65 -16.24 6.44 1.77
C PHE A 65 -15.45 5.23 2.27
N LEU A 66 -14.25 5.00 1.75
CA LEU A 66 -13.32 3.94 2.13
C LEU A 66 -12.21 4.54 2.98
N LYS A 67 -12.43 4.59 4.29
CA LYS A 67 -11.48 5.19 5.24
C LYS A 67 -10.26 4.32 5.51
N GLU A 68 -10.41 3.01 5.33
CA GLU A 68 -9.36 2.03 5.58
C GLU A 68 -9.24 1.09 4.37
N ASP A 69 -8.10 1.14 3.68
CA ASP A 69 -7.81 0.18 2.62
C ASP A 69 -7.58 -1.21 3.25
N PRO A 70 -8.18 -2.30 2.71
CA PRO A 70 -8.07 -3.63 3.31
C PRO A 70 -6.63 -4.13 3.46
N GLU A 71 -5.73 -3.83 2.52
CA GLU A 71 -4.34 -4.32 2.60
C GLU A 71 -3.49 -3.50 3.56
N LEU A 72 -3.74 -2.19 3.63
CA LEU A 72 -3.14 -1.34 4.66
C LEU A 72 -3.62 -1.76 6.05
N LEU A 73 -4.92 -2.06 6.20
CA LEU A 73 -5.50 -2.54 7.45
C LEU A 73 -4.96 -3.91 7.85
N ARG A 74 -4.80 -4.83 6.89
CA ARG A 74 -4.17 -6.12 7.12
C ARG A 74 -2.73 -5.95 7.61
N ALA A 75 -1.93 -5.15 6.91
CA ALA A 75 -0.56 -4.89 7.30
C ALA A 75 -0.45 -4.29 8.71
N CYS A 76 -1.33 -3.34 9.05
CA CYS A 76 -1.45 -2.77 10.39
C CYS A 76 -1.71 -3.83 11.47
N ARG A 77 -2.68 -4.72 11.25
CA ARG A 77 -3.01 -5.80 12.20
C ARG A 77 -1.83 -6.74 12.40
N GLU A 78 -1.19 -7.15 11.31
CA GLU A 78 -0.06 -8.08 11.35
C GLU A 78 1.21 -7.45 11.98
N SER A 79 1.37 -6.12 11.92
CA SER A 79 2.52 -5.42 12.50
C SER A 79 2.25 -4.81 13.90
N GLY A 80 1.03 -4.95 14.42
CA GLY A 80 0.61 -4.31 15.66
C GLY A 80 0.71 -2.79 15.63
N VAL A 81 0.35 -2.18 14.49
CA VAL A 81 0.26 -0.73 14.26
C VAL A 81 -1.21 -0.35 14.14
N GLN A 82 -1.63 0.77 14.73
CA GLN A 82 -3.00 1.25 14.54
C GLN A 82 -3.10 2.02 13.22
N TYR A 83 -4.18 1.80 12.46
CA TYR A 83 -4.36 2.42 11.15
C TYR A 83 -4.28 3.95 11.19
N ARG A 84 -4.86 4.57 12.23
CA ARG A 84 -4.83 6.04 12.44
C ARG A 84 -3.42 6.61 12.63
N ASP A 85 -2.47 5.78 13.05
CA ASP A 85 -1.08 6.18 13.29
C ASP A 85 -0.25 6.17 12.00
N LEU A 86 -0.78 5.60 10.90
CA LEU A 86 -0.17 5.72 9.58
C LEU A 86 -0.11 7.17 9.08
N GLY A 87 -1.00 8.04 9.59
CA GLY A 87 -1.02 9.46 9.24
C GLY A 87 -1.28 9.72 7.75
N LEU A 88 -2.07 8.86 7.10
CA LEU A 88 -2.41 8.99 5.69
C LEU A 88 -3.25 10.25 5.44
N PRO A 89 -3.14 10.87 4.24
CA PRO A 89 -4.05 11.95 3.86
C PRO A 89 -5.49 11.43 3.76
N GLN A 90 -6.46 12.36 3.81
CA GLN A 90 -7.89 12.03 3.71
C GLN A 90 -8.24 11.37 2.36
N GLU A 91 -7.51 11.74 1.31
CA GLU A 91 -7.59 11.10 0.01
C GLU A 91 -6.20 10.64 -0.42
N LEU A 92 -6.09 9.36 -0.76
CA LEU A 92 -4.91 8.73 -1.33
C LEU A 92 -5.37 7.70 -2.34
N THR A 93 -4.85 7.76 -3.57
CA THR A 93 -5.06 6.69 -4.54
C THR A 93 -3.73 6.28 -5.15
N LEU A 94 -3.31 5.04 -4.93
CA LEU A 94 -2.15 4.43 -5.57
C LEU A 94 -2.60 3.41 -6.61
N TRP A 95 -2.16 3.63 -7.85
CA TRP A 95 -2.28 2.68 -8.94
C TRP A 95 -0.97 1.90 -9.05
N VAL A 96 -1.07 0.57 -9.05
CA VAL A 96 0.08 -0.33 -9.01
C VAL A 96 -0.05 -1.32 -10.15
N ASP A 97 0.51 -0.93 -11.30
CA ASP A 97 0.28 -1.59 -12.57
C ASP A 97 1.60 -2.06 -13.18
N PRO A 98 1.60 -3.09 -14.06
CA PRO A 98 2.79 -3.49 -14.77
C PRO A 98 3.47 -2.33 -15.50
N GLY A 99 4.71 -2.02 -15.09
CA GLY A 99 5.50 -0.94 -15.67
C GLY A 99 5.25 0.47 -15.11
N GLU A 100 4.24 0.67 -14.25
CA GLU A 100 3.89 1.99 -13.74
C GLU A 100 3.33 1.96 -12.31
N VAL A 101 3.76 2.93 -11.50
CA VAL A 101 3.16 3.22 -10.18
C VAL A 101 2.84 4.70 -10.12
N CYS A 102 1.58 5.04 -9.88
CA CYS A 102 1.08 6.40 -9.87
C CYS A 102 0.36 6.71 -8.56
N CYS A 103 0.55 7.91 -8.03
CA CYS A 103 -0.13 8.41 -6.84
C CYS A 103 -0.97 9.64 -7.21
N ARG A 104 -2.19 9.71 -6.67
CA ARG A 104 -3.03 10.92 -6.64
C ARG A 104 -3.42 11.24 -5.21
#